data_AF-A0A356IT81-F1
#
_entry.id   AF-A0A356IT81-F1
#
_cell.length_a   1.000
_cell.length_b   1.000
_cell.length_c   1.000
_cell.angle_alpha   90.00
_cell.angle_beta   90.00
_cell.angle_gamma   90.00
#
_symmetry.space_group_name_H-M   'P 1'
#
loop_
_entity.id
_entity.type
_entity.pdbx_description
1 polymer ?
#
loop_
_entity_poly.entity_id
_entity_poly.type
_entity_poly.pdbx_seq_one_letter_code
_entity_poly.pdbx_strand_id
1 'polypeptide(L)'
;LRDAGSLFERLQPANYPAILKTMLLQRDPLSREQLILDISSNLYPHKGELAHKWAGYASTHPTSLKNAARQLLAAARYRAPKRRPHDQVLLLNSARDRLVNPVCSQRMAQRWHWPLLTHPRAGHDLPLDDGAWIIQRIQAWQQDAARQQTPLA
;
A
#
# COMPACT_ATOMS: atom_id res chain seq x y z
N LEU A 1 -3.47 -12.09 1.44
CA LEU A 1 -4.48 -12.16 0.36
C LEU A 1 -4.16 -13.29 -0.64
N ARG A 2 -3.95 -14.54 -0.19
CA ARG A 2 -3.54 -15.63 -1.10
C ARG A 2 -4.48 -15.84 -2.28
N ASP A 3 -5.78 -15.61 -2.08
CA ASP A 3 -6.80 -15.83 -3.09
C ASP A 3 -7.04 -14.60 -4.01
N ALA A 4 -6.37 -13.46 -3.76
CA ALA A 4 -6.43 -12.26 -4.63
C ALA A 4 -5.14 -12.04 -5.44
N GLY A 5 -4.11 -12.87 -5.24
CA GLY A 5 -2.88 -12.83 -6.04
C GLY A 5 -1.84 -13.84 -5.60
N SER A 6 -1.02 -14.27 -6.55
CA SER A 6 0.16 -15.10 -6.29
C SER A 6 1.16 -14.39 -5.36
N LEU A 7 2.16 -15.11 -4.84
CA LEU A 7 3.16 -14.49 -3.96
C LEU A 7 3.91 -13.35 -4.67
N PHE A 8 4.27 -13.54 -5.94
CA PHE A 8 5.02 -12.58 -6.74
C PHE A 8 4.21 -11.37 -7.21
N GLU A 9 2.88 -11.47 -7.21
CA GLU A 9 2.01 -10.32 -7.46
C GLU A 9 1.78 -9.51 -6.18
N ARG A 10 1.83 -10.16 -5.01
CA ARG A 10 1.62 -9.51 -3.70
C ARG A 10 2.86 -8.81 -3.16
N LEU A 11 4.04 -9.17 -3.67
CA LEU A 11 5.27 -8.44 -3.50
C LEU A 11 6.09 -8.64 -4.78
N GLN A 12 6.45 -7.57 -5.47
CA GLN A 12 7.15 -7.69 -6.74
C GLN A 12 8.56 -8.26 -6.52
N PRO A 13 8.96 -9.30 -7.28
CA PRO A 13 10.27 -9.94 -7.13
C PRO A 13 11.45 -8.98 -7.28
N ALA A 14 11.30 -7.94 -8.10
CA ALA A 14 12.32 -6.93 -8.34
C ALA A 14 12.82 -6.25 -7.04
N ASN A 15 11.97 -6.19 -6.01
CA ASN A 15 12.32 -5.58 -4.73
C ASN A 15 12.79 -6.59 -3.67
N TYR A 16 12.77 -7.90 -3.95
CA TYR A 16 13.18 -8.92 -2.98
C TYR A 16 14.65 -8.78 -2.57
N PRO A 17 15.61 -8.56 -3.50
CA PRO A 17 17.00 -8.36 -3.12
C PRO A 17 17.21 -7.12 -2.26
N ALA A 18 16.50 -6.03 -2.59
CA ALA A 18 16.54 -4.78 -1.81
C ALA A 18 16.01 -5.00 -0.38
N ILE A 19 14.84 -5.61 -0.23
CA ILE A 19 14.22 -5.90 1.06
C ILE A 19 15.07 -6.89 1.88
N LEU A 20 15.60 -7.94 1.24
CA LEU A 20 16.43 -8.93 1.90
C LEU A 20 17.77 -8.32 2.35
N LYS A 21 18.38 -7.47 1.52
CA LYS A 21 19.60 -6.71 1.89
C LYS A 21 19.33 -5.80 3.08
N THR A 22 18.22 -5.09 3.11
CA THR A 22 17.86 -4.25 4.25
C THR A 22 17.66 -5.05 5.53
N MET A 23 16.96 -6.19 5.45
CA MET A 23 16.67 -7.03 6.62
C MET A 23 17.90 -7.74 7.17
N LEU A 24 18.85 -8.13 6.32
CA LEU A 24 20.03 -8.92 6.71
C LEU A 24 21.29 -8.08 6.95
N LEU A 25 21.48 -6.98 6.21
CA LEU A 25 22.76 -6.27 6.12
C LEU A 25 22.72 -4.81 6.58
N GLN A 26 21.55 -4.16 6.65
CA GLN A 26 21.48 -2.73 6.97
C GLN A 26 20.98 -2.49 8.40
N ARG A 27 21.93 -2.27 9.32
CA ARG A 27 21.66 -1.80 10.69
C ARG A 27 21.43 -0.29 10.78
N ASP A 28 21.89 0.47 9.79
CA ASP A 28 21.72 1.92 9.74
C ASP A 28 20.25 2.29 9.40
N PRO A 29 19.52 2.97 10.30
CA PRO A 29 18.14 3.36 10.07
C PRO A 29 17.99 4.28 8.84
N LEU A 30 18.94 5.18 8.58
CA LEU A 30 18.82 6.13 7.46
C LEU A 30 18.85 5.43 6.11
N SER A 31 19.86 4.59 5.87
CA SER A 31 20.00 3.82 4.63
C SER A 31 18.77 2.95 4.35
N ARG A 32 18.17 2.40 5.41
CA ARG A 32 16.93 1.63 5.31
C ARG A 32 15.75 2.49 4.88
N GLU A 33 15.51 3.61 5.55
CA GLU A 33 14.36 4.46 5.23
C GLU A 33 14.49 5.09 3.83
N GLN A 34 15.71 5.43 3.39
CA GLN A 34 15.98 5.82 2.00
C GLN A 34 15.55 4.74 1.01
N LEU A 35 15.99 3.50 1.22
CA LEU A 35 15.60 2.41 0.32
C LEU A 35 14.08 2.20 0.30
N ILE A 36 13.43 2.24 1.47
CA ILE A 36 11.97 2.10 1.56
C ILE A 36 11.27 3.20 0.74
N LEU A 37 11.69 4.46 0.88
CA LEU A 37 11.13 5.57 0.11
C LEU A 37 11.40 5.45 -1.40
N ASP A 38 12.54 4.91 -1.81
CA ASP A 38 12.88 4.71 -3.22
C ASP A 38 12.00 3.67 -3.91
N ILE A 39 11.63 2.62 -3.18
CA ILE A 39 10.77 1.56 -3.70
C ILE A 39 9.28 1.84 -3.50
N SER A 40 8.89 2.63 -2.48
CA SER A 40 7.49 2.89 -2.15
C SER A 40 6.92 4.14 -2.81
N SER A 41 7.71 5.18 -3.03
CA SER A 41 7.24 6.47 -3.56
C SER A 41 7.86 6.74 -4.93
N ASN A 42 7.07 7.26 -5.87
CA ASN A 42 7.54 7.65 -7.20
C ASN A 42 7.61 9.16 -7.38
N LEU A 43 6.75 9.92 -6.69
CA LEU A 43 6.52 11.34 -6.97
C LEU A 43 7.06 12.27 -5.89
N TYR A 44 7.26 11.77 -4.67
CA TYR A 44 7.71 12.61 -3.55
C TYR A 44 9.12 13.16 -3.80
N PRO A 45 9.31 14.50 -3.81
CA PRO A 45 10.57 15.12 -4.21
C PRO A 45 11.64 15.14 -3.09
N HIS A 46 11.24 15.13 -1.81
CA HIS A 46 12.14 15.38 -0.68
C HIS A 46 12.48 14.11 0.12
N LYS A 47 12.72 13.00 -0.57
CA LYS A 47 12.93 11.69 0.07
C LYS A 47 14.08 11.68 1.07
N GLY A 48 15.17 12.39 0.80
CA GLY A 48 16.34 12.43 1.70
C GLY A 48 16.02 13.04 3.06
N GLU A 49 15.33 14.18 3.08
CA GLU A 49 14.90 14.84 4.33
C GLU A 49 13.90 13.97 5.09
N LEU A 50 12.94 13.39 4.38
CA LEU A 50 11.94 12.51 4.97
C LEU A 50 12.57 11.24 5.55
N ALA A 51 13.55 10.66 4.86
CA ALA A 51 14.31 9.52 5.36
C ALA A 51 15.05 9.84 6.65
N HIS A 52 15.67 11.03 6.77
CA HIS A 52 16.29 11.45 8.03
C HIS A 52 15.28 11.54 9.17
N LYS A 53 14.11 12.15 8.90
CA LYS A 53 13.03 12.24 9.89
C LYS A 53 12.55 10.85 10.33
N TRP A 54 12.29 9.96 9.39
CA TRP A 54 11.83 8.60 9.67
C TRP A 54 12.89 7.74 10.33
N ALA A 55 14.17 7.93 10.00
CA ALA A 55 15.28 7.29 10.71
C ALA A 55 15.33 7.71 12.18
N GLY A 56 15.02 8.98 12.48
CA GLY A 56 14.81 9.45 13.85
C GLY A 56 13.69 8.70 14.57
N TYR A 57 12.54 8.50 13.92
CA TYR A 57 11.44 7.71 14.47
C TYR A 57 11.82 6.24 14.69
N ALA A 58 12.49 5.63 13.71
CA ALA A 58 12.97 4.25 13.80
C ALA A 58 13.98 4.04 14.95
N SER A 59 14.81 5.06 15.23
CA SER A 59 15.81 5.00 16.30
C SER A 59 15.19 5.18 17.68
N THR A 60 14.16 6.03 17.79
CA THR A 60 13.44 6.29 19.05
C THR A 60 12.38 5.23 19.37
N HIS A 61 11.83 4.58 18.34
CA HIS A 61 10.77 3.58 18.46
C HIS A 61 11.09 2.33 17.62
N PRO A 62 12.10 1.54 18.00
CA PRO A 62 12.54 0.40 17.19
C PRO A 62 11.51 -0.73 17.20
N THR A 63 11.23 -1.27 16.02
CA THR A 63 10.44 -2.49 15.88
C THR A 63 11.33 -3.72 16.10
N SER A 64 10.91 -4.65 16.96
CA SER A 64 11.66 -5.89 17.14
C SER A 64 11.62 -6.77 15.88
N LEU A 65 12.74 -7.42 15.55
CA LEU A 65 12.83 -8.37 14.44
C LEU A 65 11.81 -9.51 14.56
N LYS A 66 11.54 -9.96 15.79
CA LYS A 66 10.52 -10.99 16.08
C LYS A 66 9.12 -10.51 15.66
N ASN A 67 8.79 -9.25 15.91
CA ASN A 67 7.50 -8.70 15.48
C ASN A 67 7.43 -8.51 13.97
N ALA A 68 8.51 -8.06 13.33
CA ALA A 68 8.58 -7.98 11.87
C ALA A 68 8.36 -9.36 11.21
N ALA A 69 9.03 -10.41 11.71
CA ALA A 69 8.85 -11.78 11.22
C ALA A 69 7.41 -12.29 11.41
N ARG A 70 6.77 -11.99 12.56
CA ARG A 70 5.36 -12.34 12.80
C ARG A 70 4.42 -11.64 11.85
N GLN A 71 4.63 -10.35 11.58
CA GLN A 71 3.82 -9.59 10.62
C GLN A 71 3.97 -10.14 9.20
N LEU A 72 5.19 -10.46 8.77
CA LEU A 72 5.43 -11.08 7.47
C LEU A 72 4.74 -12.44 7.35
N LEU A 73 4.87 -13.28 8.38
CA LEU A 73 4.21 -14.59 8.42
C LEU A 73 2.67 -14.45 8.38
N ALA A 74 2.11 -13.51 9.13
CA ALA A 74 0.68 -13.22 9.13
C ALA A 74 0.21 -12.76 7.74
N ALA A 75 0.91 -11.81 7.11
CA ALA A 75 0.60 -11.34 5.76
C ALA A 75 0.69 -12.46 4.71
N ALA A 76 1.72 -13.32 4.82
CA ALA A 76 1.92 -14.46 3.94
C ALA A 76 0.83 -15.53 4.08
N ARG A 77 0.27 -15.72 5.28
CA ARG A 77 -0.78 -16.71 5.59
C ARG A 77 -2.20 -16.19 5.37
N TYR A 78 -2.41 -14.89 5.42
CA TYR A 78 -3.75 -14.30 5.37
C TYR A 78 -4.50 -14.63 4.07
N ARG A 79 -5.75 -15.08 4.23
CA ARG A 79 -6.69 -15.40 3.14
C ARG A 79 -7.82 -14.39 3.15
N ALA A 80 -8.19 -13.92 1.96
CA ALA A 80 -9.30 -13.00 1.81
C ALA A 80 -10.61 -13.73 2.15
N PRO A 81 -11.58 -13.08 2.82
CA PRO A 81 -12.88 -13.68 3.04
C PRO A 81 -13.56 -14.03 1.70
N LYS A 82 -14.22 -15.19 1.63
CA LYS A 82 -14.87 -15.59 0.38
C LYS A 82 -16.08 -14.71 0.06
N ARG A 83 -16.86 -14.35 1.08
CA ARG A 83 -17.99 -13.43 1.01
C ARG A 83 -17.51 -11.98 1.11
N ARG A 84 -18.29 -11.05 0.58
CA ARG A 84 -18.05 -9.61 0.71
C ARG A 84 -18.07 -9.23 2.20
N PRO A 85 -16.97 -8.67 2.74
CA PRO A 85 -16.92 -8.33 4.17
C PRO A 85 -17.64 -7.01 4.51
N HIS A 86 -17.73 -6.09 3.55
CA HIS A 86 -18.28 -4.75 3.76
C HIS A 86 -19.04 -4.26 2.53
N ASP A 87 -20.16 -3.58 2.77
CA ASP A 87 -21.06 -3.09 1.73
C ASP A 87 -20.62 -1.76 1.12
N GLN A 88 -19.73 -1.02 1.78
CA GLN A 88 -19.29 0.28 1.29
C GLN A 88 -17.76 0.38 1.37
N VAL A 89 -17.09 0.08 0.27
CA VAL A 89 -15.62 0.13 0.15
C VAL A 89 -15.24 0.76 -1.17
N LEU A 90 -14.35 1.75 -1.12
CA LEU A 90 -13.63 2.28 -2.26
C LEU A 90 -12.21 1.69 -2.27
N LEU A 91 -11.83 1.07 -3.38
CA LEU A 91 -10.45 0.64 -3.59
C LEU A 91 -9.68 1.70 -4.38
N LEU A 92 -8.51 2.05 -3.88
CA LEU A 92 -7.54 2.89 -4.57
C LEU A 92 -6.25 2.09 -4.77
N ASN A 93 -5.66 2.18 -5.95
CA ASN A 93 -4.33 1.63 -6.22
C ASN A 93 -3.54 2.55 -7.17
N SER A 94 -2.29 2.19 -7.46
CA SER A 94 -1.51 2.85 -8.50
C SER A 94 -1.08 1.89 -9.60
N ALA A 95 -1.13 2.38 -10.84
CA ALA A 95 -0.61 1.68 -12.01
C ALA A 95 0.93 1.55 -12.01
N ARG A 96 1.61 2.38 -11.22
CA ARG A 96 3.08 2.42 -11.11
C ARG A 96 3.57 1.99 -9.73
N ASP A 97 2.74 1.24 -9.00
CA ASP A 97 3.18 0.57 -7.78
C ASP A 97 4.30 -0.42 -8.13
N ARG A 98 5.48 -0.21 -7.54
CA ARG A 98 6.65 -1.06 -7.71
C ARG A 98 6.70 -2.17 -6.66
N LEU A 99 5.99 -2.05 -5.55
CA LEU A 99 6.00 -3.01 -4.45
C LEU A 99 4.96 -4.10 -4.62
N VAL A 100 3.75 -3.76 -5.05
CA VAL A 100 2.64 -4.70 -5.20
C VAL A 100 2.06 -4.56 -6.60
N ASN A 101 1.81 -5.67 -7.28
CA ASN A 101 1.19 -5.61 -8.60
C ASN A 101 -0.28 -5.14 -8.46
N PRO A 102 -0.72 -4.09 -9.18
CA PRO A 102 -2.08 -3.55 -9.10
C PRO A 102 -3.17 -4.58 -9.43
N VAL A 103 -2.83 -5.69 -10.10
CA VAL A 103 -3.75 -6.81 -10.36
C VAL A 103 -4.38 -7.36 -9.08
N CYS A 104 -3.68 -7.29 -7.93
CA CYS A 104 -4.23 -7.74 -6.66
C CYS A 104 -5.49 -6.95 -6.27
N SER A 105 -5.45 -5.61 -6.41
CA SER A 105 -6.60 -4.75 -6.14
C SER A 105 -7.70 -4.92 -7.19
N GLN A 106 -7.34 -5.15 -8.45
CA GLN A 106 -8.30 -5.44 -9.52
C GLN A 106 -9.10 -6.72 -9.24
N ARG A 107 -8.44 -7.80 -8.82
CA ARG A 107 -9.12 -9.04 -8.44
C ARG A 107 -10.02 -8.88 -7.22
N MET A 108 -9.61 -8.08 -6.23
CA MET A 108 -10.47 -7.73 -5.09
C MET A 108 -11.72 -6.96 -5.54
N ALA A 109 -11.53 -5.95 -6.39
CA ALA A 109 -12.62 -5.14 -6.95
C ALA A 109 -13.63 -6.00 -7.70
N GLN A 110 -13.15 -6.89 -8.59
CA GLN A 110 -13.99 -7.84 -9.32
C GLN A 110 -14.71 -8.81 -8.39
N ARG A 111 -13.99 -9.41 -7.43
CA ARG A 111 -14.55 -10.42 -6.51
C ARG A 111 -15.70 -9.86 -5.67
N TRP A 112 -15.56 -8.63 -5.18
CA TRP A 112 -16.51 -8.03 -4.24
C TRP A 112 -17.37 -6.93 -4.84
N HIS A 113 -17.22 -6.67 -6.15
CA HIS A 113 -17.92 -5.62 -6.89
C HIS A 113 -17.73 -4.24 -6.24
N TRP A 114 -16.51 -3.97 -5.77
CA TRP A 114 -16.15 -2.67 -5.21
C TRP A 114 -15.63 -1.73 -6.30
N PRO A 115 -15.97 -0.43 -6.26
CA PRO A 115 -15.35 0.55 -7.14
C PRO A 115 -13.84 0.58 -6.93
N LEU A 116 -13.10 0.61 -8.04
CA LEU A 116 -11.65 0.72 -8.07
C LEU A 116 -11.24 1.93 -8.90
N LEU A 117 -10.43 2.80 -8.31
CA LEU A 117 -9.81 3.92 -9.01
C LEU A 117 -8.29 3.76 -8.97
N THR A 118 -7.66 3.94 -10.14
CA THR A 118 -6.22 3.75 -10.31
C THR A 118 -5.54 5.08 -10.56
N HIS A 119 -4.58 5.41 -9.72
CA HIS A 119 -3.70 6.55 -9.94
C HIS A 119 -2.64 6.21 -11.02
N PRO A 120 -2.38 7.08 -12.02
CA PRO A 120 -1.55 6.73 -13.17
C PRO A 120 -0.03 6.73 -12.92
N ARG A 121 0.46 7.45 -11.88
CA ARG A 121 1.91 7.72 -11.70
C ARG A 121 2.51 7.42 -10.31
N ALA A 122 1.75 7.59 -9.23
CA ALA A 122 2.15 7.33 -7.85
C ALA A 122 2.82 5.95 -7.65
N GLY A 123 3.61 5.81 -6.61
CA GLY A 123 4.19 4.56 -6.16
C GLY A 123 3.17 3.72 -5.40
N HIS A 124 3.68 2.92 -4.47
CA HIS A 124 2.90 2.19 -3.49
C HIS A 124 2.33 3.12 -2.41
N ASP A 125 3.13 4.08 -1.95
CA ASP A 125 2.74 5.06 -0.95
C ASP A 125 1.95 6.20 -1.59
N LEU A 126 0.71 5.89 -2.01
CA LEU A 126 -0.20 6.86 -2.61
C LEU A 126 -0.39 8.10 -1.73
N PRO A 127 -0.58 8.00 -0.39
CA PRO A 127 -0.75 9.18 0.46
C PRO A 127 0.45 10.13 0.40
N LEU A 128 1.67 9.58 0.37
CA LEU A 128 2.88 10.38 0.28
C LEU A 128 3.04 11.04 -1.11
N ASP A 129 2.70 10.30 -2.17
CA ASP A 129 2.88 10.76 -3.55
C ASP A 129 1.80 11.75 -4.02
N ASP A 130 0.54 11.53 -3.66
CA ASP A 130 -0.59 12.37 -4.07
C ASP A 130 -1.78 12.26 -3.11
N GLY A 131 -1.60 12.77 -1.89
CA GLY A 131 -2.65 12.80 -0.88
C GLY A 131 -3.88 13.62 -1.32
N ALA A 132 -3.70 14.68 -2.12
CA ALA A 132 -4.79 15.50 -2.63
C ALA A 132 -5.71 14.70 -3.54
N TRP A 133 -5.15 13.88 -4.44
CA TRP A 133 -5.93 12.98 -5.28
C TRP A 133 -6.76 11.99 -4.44
N ILE A 134 -6.19 11.42 -3.38
CA ILE A 134 -6.93 10.51 -2.48
C ILE A 134 -8.14 11.22 -1.88
N ILE A 135 -7.93 12.41 -1.30
CA ILE A 135 -9.00 13.20 -0.68
C ILE A 135 -10.11 13.48 -1.70
N GLN A 136 -9.75 13.91 -2.90
CA GLN A 136 -10.71 14.16 -3.98
C GLN A 136 -11.53 12.91 -4.32
N ARG A 137 -10.90 11.73 -4.41
CA ARG A 137 -11.60 10.46 -4.72
C ARG A 137 -12.55 10.04 -3.60
N ILE A 138 -12.13 10.21 -2.34
CA ILE A 138 -12.98 9.91 -1.18
C ILE A 138 -14.19 10.85 -1.16
N GLN A 139 -14.00 12.15 -1.36
CA GLN A 139 -15.10 13.12 -1.37
C GLN A 139 -16.13 12.83 -2.48
N ALA A 140 -15.66 12.57 -3.70
CA ALA A 140 -16.55 12.20 -4.81
C ALA A 140 -17.34 10.93 -4.50
N TRP A 141 -16.68 9.91 -3.96
CA TRP A 141 -17.31 8.65 -3.58
C TRP A 141 -18.36 8.81 -2.47
N GLN A 142 -18.11 9.67 -1.48
CA GLN A 142 -19.08 9.98 -0.43
C GLN A 142 -20.31 10.70 -0.99
N GLN A 143 -20.13 11.64 -1.94
CA GLN A 143 -21.23 12.34 -2.60
C GLN A 143 -22.09 11.38 -3.45
N ASP A 144 -21.47 10.45 -4.16
CA ASP A 144 -22.18 9.42 -4.93
C ASP A 144 -23.01 8.51 -4.03
N ALA A 145 -22.45 8.10 -2.89
CA ALA A 145 -23.18 7.30 -1.92
C ALA A 145 -24.38 8.06 -1.32
N ALA A 146 -24.24 9.34 -1.00
CA ALA A 146 -25.33 10.17 -0.48
C ALA A 146 -26.47 10.34 -1.50
N ARG A 147 -26.12 10.51 -2.79
CA ARG A 147 -27.12 10.59 -3.88
C ARG A 147 -27.91 9.29 -4.05
N GLN A 148 -27.29 8.14 -3.86
CA GLN A 148 -27.96 6.83 -3.96
C GLN A 148 -28.87 6.52 -2.76
N GLN A 149 -28.74 7.25 -1.65
CA GLN A 149 -29.54 7.06 -0.43
C GLN A 149 -30.75 7.99 -0.33
N THR A 150 -30.89 8.98 -1.22
CA THR A 150 -32.04 9.89 -1.24
C THR A 150 -33.10 9.33 -2.19
N PRO A 151 -34.26 8.83 -1.72
CA PRO A 151 -35.32 8.38 -2.62
C PRO A 151 -35.91 9.58 -3.36
N LEU A 152 -36.20 9.44 -4.67
CA LEU A 152 -37.10 10.38 -5.34
C LEU A 152 -38.45 10.33 -4.62
N ALA A 153 -38.87 11.47 -4.08
CA ALA A 153 -40.18 11.70 -3.49
C ALA A 153 -41.28 11.76 -4.57
#